data_AF-A0A653SFD5-F1
#
_entry.id   AF-A0A653SFD5-F1
#
_cell.length_a   1.000
_cell.length_b   1.000
_cell.length_c   1.000
_cell.angle_alpha   90.00
_cell.angle_beta   90.00
_cell.angle_gamma   90.00
#
_symmetry.space_group_name_H-M   'P 1'
#
loop_
_entity.id
_entity.type
_entity.pdbx_description
1 polymer ?
#
loop_
_entity_poly.entity_id
_entity_poly.type
_entity_poly.pdbx_seq_one_letter_code
_entity_poly.pdbx_strand_id
1 'polypeptide(L)'
;MSTGVETVWHLRRIMAEHGLFKTTELIPLLEQYGVHLSREQVFRLVTQTPERANLHVIGAVCAALGCTPSDLIEVRIVEEKTAPVE
;
A
#
# COMPACT_ATOMS: atom_id res chain seq x y z
N MET A 1 20.73 -9.47 -19.36
CA MET A 1 20.06 -9.63 -18.06
C MET A 1 19.29 -8.36 -17.83
N SER A 2 17.96 -8.43 -17.85
CA SER A 2 17.11 -7.30 -17.49
C SER A 2 16.90 -7.36 -15.99
N THR A 3 17.12 -6.26 -15.30
CA THR A 3 16.78 -6.13 -13.88
C THR A 3 15.36 -5.59 -13.80
N GLY A 4 14.43 -6.39 -13.29
CA GLY A 4 13.05 -6.00 -13.01
C GLY A 4 12.90 -5.49 -11.57
N VAL A 5 11.78 -4.82 -11.31
CA VAL A 5 11.40 -4.32 -9.99
C VAL A 5 10.01 -4.85 -9.64
N GLU A 6 9.90 -5.54 -8.52
CA GLU A 6 8.62 -5.94 -7.91
C GLU A 6 8.36 -5.05 -6.69
N THR A 7 7.09 -4.71 -6.45
CA THR A 7 6.68 -3.94 -5.26
C THR A 7 5.65 -4.72 -4.46
N VAL A 8 5.87 -4.80 -3.15
CA VAL A 8 4.95 -5.43 -2.21
C VAL A 8 4.33 -4.36 -1.32
N TRP A 9 3.01 -4.44 -1.19
CA TRP A 9 2.21 -3.49 -0.43
C TRP A 9 1.75 -4.08 0.90
N HIS A 10 2.13 -3.45 2.01
CA HIS A 10 1.99 -4.00 3.36
C HIS A 10 0.83 -3.41 4.18
N LEU A 11 0.01 -2.53 3.60
CA LEU A 11 -1.03 -1.81 4.35
C LEU A 11 -1.95 -2.75 5.14
N ARG A 12 -2.38 -3.87 4.57
CA ARG A 12 -3.26 -4.82 5.27
C ARG A 12 -2.61 -5.38 6.54
N ARG A 13 -1.30 -5.66 6.50
CA ARG A 13 -0.53 -6.13 7.65
C ARG A 13 -0.42 -5.04 8.72
N ILE A 14 -0.04 -3.83 8.31
CA ILE A 14 0.10 -2.69 9.24
C ILE A 14 -1.24 -2.37 9.90
N MET A 15 -2.34 -2.41 9.15
CA MET A 15 -3.69 -2.28 9.73
C MET A 15 -3.94 -3.31 10.83
N ALA A 16 -3.58 -4.58 10.61
CA ALA A 16 -3.77 -5.63 11.60
C ALA A 16 -2.88 -5.45 12.85
N GLU A 17 -1.64 -4.98 12.68
CA GLU A 17 -0.74 -4.61 13.79
C GLU A 17 -1.34 -3.48 14.66
N HIS A 18 -2.16 -2.62 14.05
CA HIS A 18 -2.92 -1.55 14.72
C HIS A 18 -4.34 -1.97 15.16
N GLY A 19 -4.68 -3.27 15.09
CA GLY A 19 -5.99 -3.78 15.51
C GLY A 19 -7.14 -3.45 14.57
N LEU A 20 -6.86 -2.98 13.35
CA LEU A 20 -7.86 -2.67 12.32
C LEU A 20 -8.07 -3.87 11.40
N PHE A 21 -9.20 -4.55 11.57
CA PHE A 21 -9.49 -5.79 10.84
C PHE A 21 -10.44 -5.59 9.66
N LYS A 22 -11.14 -4.45 9.58
CA LYS A 22 -12.04 -4.09 8.49
C LYS A 22 -11.47 -2.91 7.72
N THR A 23 -11.50 -2.98 6.39
CA THR A 23 -10.99 -1.89 5.53
C THR A 23 -11.69 -0.56 5.79
N THR A 24 -12.99 -0.59 6.10
CA THR A 24 -13.78 0.61 6.39
C THR A 24 -13.36 1.35 7.65
N GLU A 25 -12.63 0.71 8.57
CA GLU A 25 -12.11 1.37 9.79
C GLU A 25 -11.00 2.38 9.47
N LEU A 26 -10.36 2.26 8.30
CA LEU A 26 -9.35 3.22 7.84
C LEU A 26 -9.96 4.55 7.39
N ILE A 27 -11.22 4.57 6.94
CA ILE A 27 -11.90 5.77 6.42
C ILE A 27 -11.87 6.93 7.42
N PRO A 28 -12.42 6.81 8.65
CA PRO A 28 -12.44 7.92 9.60
C PRO A 28 -11.04 8.33 10.09
N LEU A 29 -10.02 7.48 9.91
CA LEU A 29 -8.63 7.84 10.23
C LEU A 29 -8.04 8.74 9.14
N LEU A 30 -8.30 8.43 7.87
CA LEU A 30 -7.83 9.24 6.74
C LEU A 30 -8.53 10.61 6.67
N GLU A 31 -9.81 10.67 7.04
CA GLU A 31 -10.58 11.91 7.05
C GLU A 31 -10.00 12.95 8.03
N GLN A 32 -9.37 12.53 9.12
CA GLN A 32 -8.70 13.44 10.07
C GLN A 32 -7.54 14.22 9.43
N TYR A 33 -6.98 13.70 8.32
CA TYR A 33 -5.90 14.33 7.56
C TYR A 33 -6.39 14.92 6.21
N GLY A 34 -7.71 15.07 6.04
CA GLY A 34 -8.33 15.63 4.85
C GLY A 34 -8.32 14.71 3.64
N VAL A 35 -8.12 13.40 3.83
CA VAL A 35 -8.17 12.39 2.76
C VAL A 35 -9.52 11.70 2.77
N HIS A 36 -10.36 12.04 1.78
CA HIS A 36 -11.68 11.45 1.60
C HIS A 36 -11.64 10.42 0.47
N LEU A 37 -11.75 9.15 0.81
CA LEU A 37 -11.80 8.04 -0.14
C LEU A 37 -13.14 7.30 -0.03
N SER A 38 -13.67 6.85 -1.15
CA SER A 38 -14.83 5.96 -1.16
C SER A 38 -14.48 4.60 -0.55
N ARG A 39 -15.51 3.85 -0.09
CA ARG A 39 -15.31 2.48 0.45
C ARG A 39 -14.60 1.56 -0.54
N GLU A 40 -14.90 1.68 -1.83
CA GLU A 40 -14.25 0.90 -2.88
C GLU A 40 -12.78 1.31 -3.07
N GLN A 41 -12.48 2.61 -3.03
CA GLN A 41 -11.10 3.11 -3.10
C GLN A 41 -10.28 2.60 -1.91
N VAL A 42 -10.83 2.64 -0.70
CA VAL A 42 -10.16 2.10 0.49
C VAL A 42 -10.00 0.59 0.41
N PHE A 43 -11.02 -0.13 -0.06
CA PHE A 43 -10.92 -1.57 -0.26
C PHE A 43 -9.78 -1.93 -1.21
N ARG A 44 -9.71 -1.30 -2.39
CA ARG A 44 -8.60 -1.53 -3.34
C ARG A 44 -7.26 -1.14 -2.76
N LEU A 45 -7.17 0.01 -2.10
CA LEU A 45 -5.94 0.47 -1.45
C LEU A 45 -5.43 -0.55 -0.43
N VAL A 46 -6.31 -1.25 0.30
CA VAL A 46 -5.87 -2.23 1.33
C VAL A 46 -5.59 -3.60 0.73
N THR A 47 -6.32 -4.01 -0.31
CA THR A 47 -6.30 -5.41 -0.82
C THR A 47 -5.44 -5.63 -2.05
N GLN A 48 -5.01 -4.56 -2.72
CA GLN A 48 -4.26 -4.62 -3.96
C GLN A 48 -3.05 -3.68 -3.88
N THR A 49 -1.97 -4.02 -4.59
CA THR A 49 -0.86 -3.07 -4.79
C THR A 49 -1.35 -1.94 -5.70
N PRO A 50 -1.41 -0.69 -5.22
CA PRO A 50 -1.93 0.41 -6.03
C PRO A 50 -0.94 0.77 -7.14
N GLU A 51 -1.41 0.88 -8.38
CA GLU A 51 -0.59 1.41 -9.49
C GLU A 51 -0.22 2.89 -9.27
N ARG A 52 -1.12 3.63 -8.62
CA ARG A 52 -0.96 5.05 -8.33
C ARG A 52 -1.55 5.36 -6.95
N ALA A 53 -0.74 5.92 -6.09
CA ALA A 53 -1.16 6.60 -4.88
C ALA A 53 -0.42 7.94 -4.82
N ASN A 54 -1.14 9.01 -4.48
CA ASN A 54 -0.50 10.30 -4.29
C ASN A 54 0.13 10.38 -2.90
N LEU A 55 1.08 11.30 -2.74
CA LEU A 55 1.82 11.47 -1.48
C LEU A 55 0.92 11.88 -0.31
N HIS A 56 -0.20 12.57 -0.57
CA HIS A 56 -1.14 12.98 0.48
C HIS A 56 -1.85 11.77 1.10
N VAL A 57 -2.26 10.79 0.29
CA VAL A 57 -2.83 9.53 0.77
C VAL A 57 -1.79 8.71 1.54
N ILE A 58 -0.57 8.57 1.01
CA ILE A 58 0.50 7.85 1.68
C ILE A 58 0.82 8.51 3.03
N GLY A 59 0.97 9.83 3.06
CA GLY A 59 1.23 10.59 4.28
C GLY A 59 0.11 10.45 5.31
N ALA A 60 -1.16 10.49 4.89
CA ALA A 60 -2.30 10.30 5.79
C ALA A 60 -2.36 8.89 6.39
N VAL A 61 -2.07 7.85 5.59
CA VAL A 61 -1.96 6.47 6.08
C VAL A 61 -0.85 6.35 7.10
N CYS A 62 0.34 6.87 6.79
CA CYS A 62 1.50 6.89 7.69
C CYS A 62 1.18 7.59 9.01
N ALA A 63 0.55 8.77 8.96
CA ALA A 63 0.17 9.52 10.15
C ALA A 63 -0.89 8.79 10.98
N ALA A 64 -1.92 8.23 10.33
CA ALA A 64 -3.01 7.49 10.96
C ALA A 64 -2.52 6.20 11.65
N LEU A 65 -1.55 5.50 11.06
CA LEU A 65 -1.04 4.21 11.51
C LEU A 65 0.33 4.33 12.15
N GLY A 66 0.85 5.53 12.44
CA GLY A 66 2.15 5.72 13.08
C GLY A 66 3.32 5.02 12.39
N CYS A 67 3.28 4.85 11.07
CA CYS A 67 4.30 4.15 10.29
C CYS A 67 4.95 5.09 9.25
N THR A 68 5.94 4.57 8.52
CA THR A 68 6.64 5.29 7.46
C THR A 68 6.31 4.73 6.08
N PRO A 69 6.56 5.48 4.99
CA PRO A 69 6.38 4.96 3.63
C PRO A 69 7.17 3.68 3.34
N SER A 70 8.33 3.51 3.98
CA SER A 70 9.16 2.31 3.84
C SER A 70 8.55 1.08 4.52
N ASP A 71 7.66 1.26 5.49
CA ASP A 71 6.90 0.15 6.06
C ASP A 71 5.76 -0.26 5.12
N LEU A 72 5.19 0.69 4.38
CA LEU A 72 4.08 0.45 3.45
C LEU A 72 4.52 -0.24 2.15
N ILE A 73 5.69 0.14 1.62
CA ILE A 73 6.17 -0.29 0.30
C ILE A 73 7.52 -0.98 0.44
N GLU A 74 7.56 -2.27 0.10
CA GLU A 74 8.80 -3.02 -0.06
C GLU A 74 9.13 -3.14 -1.54
N VAL A 75 10.37 -2.78 -1.91
CA VAL A 75 10.88 -2.86 -3.28
C VAL A 75 11.81 -4.05 -3.39
N ARG A 76 11.54 -4.96 -4.32
CA ARG A 76 12.35 -6.14 -4.61
C ARG A 76 12.96 -6.04 -5.99
N ILE A 77 14.27 -6.20 -6.06
CA ILE A 77 15.00 -6.28 -7.32
C ILE A 77 14.95 -7.74 -7.79
N VAL A 78 14.36 -7.98 -8.96
CA VAL A 78 14.22 -9.32 -9.53
C VAL A 78 15.07 -9.43 -10.78
N GLU A 79 15.86 -10.50 -10.88
CA GLU A 79 16.58 -10.80 -12.11
C GLU A 79 15.63 -11.50 -13.07
N GLU A 80 15.34 -10.86 -14.20
CA GLU A 80 14.49 -11.45 -15.22
C GLU A 80 15.31 -12.49 -16.00
N LYS A 81 15.11 -13.77 -15.66
CA LYS A 81 15.71 -14.87 -16.41
C LYS A 81 14.93 -15.01 -17.71
N THR A 82 15.47 -14.50 -18.83
CA THR A 82 14.96 -14.79 -20.16
C THR A 82 14.93 -16.31 -20.35
N ALA A 83 13.72 -16.91 -20.34
CA ALA A 83 13.55 -18.29 -20.76
C ALA A 83 13.95 -18.39 -22.24
N PRO A 84 14.66 -19.46 -22.68
CA PRO A 84 14.89 -19.66 -24.10
C PRO A 84 13.53 -19.80 -24.78
N VAL A 85 13.30 -19.02 -25.83
CA VAL A 85 12.20 -19.28 -26.75
C VAL A 85 12.55 -20.60 -27.47
N GLU A 86 11.67 -21.59 -27.36
CA GLU A 86 11.76 -22.85 -28.12
C GLU A 86 10.87 -22.76 -29.37
#